data_AF-A0A1U7NZC8-F1
#
_entry.id   AF-A0A1U7NZC8-F1
#
_cell.length_a   1.000
_cell.length_b   1.000
_cell.length_c   1.000
_cell.angle_alpha   90.00
_cell.angle_beta   90.00
_cell.angle_gamma   90.00
#
_symmetry.space_group_name_H-M   'P 1'
#
loop_
_entity.id
_entity.type
_entity.pdbx_description
1 polymer ?
#
loop_
_entity_poly.entity_id
_entity_poly.type
_entity_poly.pdbx_seq_one_letter_code
_entity_poly.pdbx_strand_id
1 'polypeptide(L)'
;MTSATRISATVSADLADFLDEYQQTHGLDSRSAALAEAIRALRERVLDAAYQELGDAQRAGQETYPADNLDGLDLNGLDGA
;
A
#
# COMPACT_ATOMS: atom_id res chain seq x y z
N MET A 1 21.80 0.17 5.89
CA MET A 1 21.80 1.59 5.49
C MET A 1 20.42 1.95 4.98
N THR A 2 19.66 2.77 5.69
CA THR A 2 18.39 3.32 5.18
C THR A 2 18.72 4.45 4.21
N SER A 3 18.56 4.21 2.91
CA SER A 3 18.74 5.25 1.89
C SER A 3 17.52 6.17 1.91
N ALA A 4 17.72 7.46 2.17
CA ALA A 4 16.68 8.47 2.10
C ALA A 4 16.82 9.29 0.81
N THR A 5 15.73 9.45 0.07
CA THR A 5 15.68 10.26 -1.16
C THR A 5 15.04 11.61 -0.86
N ARG A 6 15.73 12.71 -1.19
CA ARG A 6 15.18 14.07 -1.08
C ARG A 6 14.31 14.36 -2.30
N ILE A 7 13.10 14.84 -2.04
CA ILE A 7 12.14 15.29 -3.06
C ILE A 7 11.85 16.78 -2.81
N SER A 8 11.81 17.58 -3.87
CA SER A 8 11.32 18.97 -3.84
C SER A 8 10.02 19.03 -4.62
N ALA A 9 8.97 19.60 -4.02
CA ALA A 9 7.65 19.72 -4.63
C ALA A 9 6.99 21.03 -4.22
N THR A 10 6.13 21.56 -5.09
CA THR A 10 5.27 22.69 -4.80
C THR A 10 3.86 22.18 -4.53
N VAL A 11 3.29 22.59 -3.40
CA VAL A 11 1.92 22.26 -2.99
C VAL A 11 1.14 23.54 -2.71
N SER A 12 -0.19 23.48 -2.70
CA SER A 12 -1.03 24.60 -2.27
C SER A 12 -0.81 24.90 -0.77
N ALA A 13 -1.13 26.13 -0.35
CA ALA A 13 -1.04 26.54 1.05
C ALA A 13 -1.87 25.63 1.96
N ASP A 14 -3.13 25.36 1.59
CA ASP A 14 -4.03 24.50 2.37
C ASP A 14 -3.47 23.10 2.63
N LEU A 15 -2.75 22.51 1.66
CA LEU A 15 -2.12 21.20 1.84
C LEU A 15 -0.88 21.26 2.72
N ALA A 16 -0.14 22.36 2.68
CA ALA A 16 0.98 22.58 3.58
C ALA A 16 0.51 22.75 5.03
N ASP A 17 -0.56 23.53 5.23
CA ASP A 17 -1.17 23.75 6.55
C ASP A 17 -1.73 22.44 7.11
N PHE A 18 -2.41 21.65 6.28
CA PHE A 18 -2.88 20.32 6.68
C PHE A 18 -1.73 19.39 7.10
N LEU A 19 -0.62 19.39 6.37
CA LEU A 19 0.56 18.59 6.72
C LEU A 19 1.13 18.98 8.10
N ASP A 20 1.13 20.28 8.41
CA ASP A 20 1.59 20.79 9.70
C ASP A 20 0.65 20.40 10.85
N GLU A 21 -0.67 20.54 10.64
CA GLU A 21 -1.67 20.13 11.62
C GLU A 21 -1.62 18.62 11.88
N TYR A 22 -1.51 17.82 10.80
CA TYR A 22 -1.39 16.37 10.89
C TYR A 22 -0.12 15.97 11.67
N GLN A 23 1.02 16.61 11.35
CA GLN A 23 2.27 16.37 12.05
C GLN A 23 2.15 16.64 13.56
N GLN A 24 1.52 17.75 13.95
CA GLN A 24 1.35 18.11 15.36
C GLN A 24 0.37 17.17 16.07
N THR A 25 -0.79 16.91 15.46
CA THR A 25 -1.86 16.08 16.04
C THR A 25 -1.41 14.64 16.27
N HIS A 26 -0.57 14.11 15.37
CA HIS A 26 -0.05 12.75 15.46
C HIS A 26 1.32 12.65 16.13
N GLY A 27 1.87 13.77 16.65
CA GLY A 27 3.14 13.80 17.37
C GLY A 27 4.35 13.34 16.53
N LEU A 28 4.35 13.66 15.23
CA LEU A 28 5.42 13.24 14.32
C LEU A 28 6.62 14.20 14.41
N ASP A 29 7.83 13.65 14.26
CA ASP A 29 9.08 14.40 14.43
C ASP A 29 9.32 15.48 13.37
N SER A 30 8.67 15.36 12.20
CA SER A 30 8.86 16.32 11.09
C SER A 30 7.72 16.30 10.08
N ARG A 31 7.61 17.39 9.30
CA ARG A 31 6.72 17.46 8.13
C ARG A 31 7.02 16.36 7.10
N SER A 32 8.29 15.96 6.96
CA SER A 32 8.66 14.84 6.09
C SER A 32 8.13 13.50 6.58
N ALA A 33 7.99 13.29 7.89
CA ALA A 33 7.34 12.11 8.45
C ALA A 33 5.84 12.10 8.13
N ALA A 34 5.15 13.24 8.30
CA ALA A 34 3.74 13.38 7.91
C ALA A 34 3.53 13.11 6.40
N LEU A 35 4.40 13.65 5.55
CA LEU A 35 4.36 13.38 4.12
C LEU A 35 4.61 11.90 3.80
N ALA A 36 5.52 11.24 4.50
CA ALA A 36 5.77 9.81 4.32
C ALA A 36 4.53 8.97 4.66
N GLU A 37 3.81 9.29 5.75
CA GLU A 37 2.55 8.63 6.08
C GLU A 37 1.48 8.85 5.01
N ALA A 38 1.34 10.08 4.50
CA ALA A 38 0.41 10.38 3.40
C ALA A 38 0.71 9.57 2.14
N ILE A 39 2.00 9.43 1.77
CA ILE A 39 2.44 8.63 0.62
C ILE A 39 2.16 7.14 0.85
N ARG A 40 2.39 6.61 2.07
CA ARG A 40 2.05 5.22 2.41
C ARG A 40 0.55 4.96 2.28
N ALA A 41 -0.27 5.83 2.85
CA ALA A 41 -1.72 5.72 2.77
C ALA A 41 -2.21 5.79 1.31
N LEU A 42 -1.61 6.63 0.47
CA LEU A 42 -1.91 6.67 -0.95
C LEU A 42 -1.54 5.36 -1.66
N ARG A 43 -0.36 4.80 -1.35
CA ARG A 43 0.09 3.52 -1.91
C ARG A 43 -0.86 2.39 -1.54
N GLU A 44 -1.30 2.31 -0.29
CA GLU A 44 -2.26 1.30 0.19
C GLU A 44 -3.57 1.40 -0.58
N ARG A 45 -4.14 2.61 -0.73
CA ARG A 45 -5.39 2.80 -1.50
C ARG A 45 -5.27 2.37 -2.97
N VAL A 46 -4.13 2.64 -3.61
CA VAL A 46 -3.89 2.21 -4.99
C VAL A 46 -3.80 0.69 -5.08
N LEU A 47 -3.14 0.04 -4.11
CA LEU A 47 -3.04 -1.42 -4.07
C LEU A 47 -4.40 -2.06 -3.80
N ASP A 48 -5.17 -1.54 -2.85
CA ASP A 48 -6.51 -2.05 -2.53
C ASP A 48 -7.42 -1.98 -3.75
N ALA A 49 -7.39 -0.87 -4.50
CA ALA A 49 -8.14 -0.73 -5.73
C ALA A 49 -7.73 -1.78 -6.78
N ALA A 50 -6.42 -2.00 -6.95
CA ALA A 50 -5.91 -3.01 -7.88
C ALA A 50 -6.30 -4.45 -7.46
N TYR A 51 -6.28 -4.76 -6.17
CA TYR A 51 -6.73 -6.06 -5.66
C TYR A 51 -8.23 -6.28 -5.83
N GLN A 52 -9.04 -5.22 -5.68
CA GLN A 52 -10.48 -5.30 -5.95
C GLN A 52 -10.75 -5.57 -7.43
N GLU A 53 -10.07 -4.86 -8.33
CA GLU A 53 -10.19 -5.06 -9.78
C GLU A 53 -9.79 -6.49 -10.19
N LEU A 54 -8.68 -7.00 -9.63
CA LEU A 54 -8.23 -8.37 -9.83
C LEU A 54 -9.28 -9.39 -9.36
N GLY A 55 -9.80 -9.21 -8.14
CA GLY A 55 -10.82 -10.09 -7.58
C GLY A 55 -12.13 -10.07 -8.38
N ASP A 56 -12.50 -8.93 -8.94
CA ASP A 56 -13.66 -8.80 -9.81
C ASP A 56 -13.45 -9.46 -11.17
N ALA A 57 -12.25 -9.30 -11.78
CA ALA A 57 -11.87 -9.99 -13.01
C ALA A 57 -11.86 -11.52 -12.84
N GLN A 58 -11.36 -12.01 -11.70
CA GLN A 58 -11.40 -13.44 -11.35
C GLN A 58 -12.82 -13.95 -11.17
N ARG A 59 -13.67 -13.20 -10.46
CA ARG A 59 -15.09 -13.56 -10.28
C ARG A 59 -15.86 -13.56 -11.60
N ALA A 60 -15.49 -12.67 -12.52
CA ALA A 60 -16.02 -12.62 -13.88
C ALA A 60 -15.46 -13.72 -14.81
N GLY A 61 -14.50 -14.54 -14.33
CA GLY A 61 -13.87 -15.60 -15.12
C GLY A 61 -12.96 -15.08 -16.23
N GLN A 62 -12.50 -13.83 -16.12
CA GLN A 62 -11.71 -13.13 -17.14
C GLN A 62 -10.20 -13.31 -16.93
N GLU A 63 -9.77 -13.69 -15.73
CA GLU A 63 -8.39 -14.05 -15.43
C GLU A 63 -8.24 -15.55 -15.22
N THR A 64 -7.61 -16.21 -16.20
CA THR A 64 -7.11 -17.57 -16.06
C THR A 64 -5.79 -17.50 -15.30
N TYR A 65 -5.75 -18.01 -14.06
CA TYR A 65 -4.48 -18.26 -13.38
C TYR A 65 -3.58 -19.12 -14.28
N PRO A 66 -2.27 -18.81 -14.42
CA PRO A 66 -1.36 -19.78 -15.02
C PRO A 66 -1.43 -21.07 -14.19
N ALA A 67 -1.60 -22.20 -14.88
CA ALA A 67 -1.85 -23.51 -14.27
C ALA A 67 -0.74 -23.96 -13.29
N ASP A 68 0.44 -23.33 -13.35
CA ASP A 68 1.60 -23.61 -12.48
C ASP A 68 1.48 -23.09 -11.04
N ASN A 69 0.42 -22.32 -10.71
CA ASN A 69 0.25 -21.81 -9.34
C ASN A 69 -0.41 -22.82 -8.39
N LEU A 70 -0.71 -24.04 -8.85
CA LEU A 70 -1.29 -25.13 -8.05
C LEU A 70 -0.23 -26.02 -7.36
N ASP A 71 1.05 -25.79 -7.62
CA ASP A 71 2.17 -26.66 -7.21
C ASP A 71 2.53 -26.60 -5.70
N GLY A 72 2.20 -25.51 -4.99
CA GLY A 72 2.78 -25.25 -3.67
C GLY A 72 1.98 -25.67 -2.43
N LEU A 73 0.75 -26.18 -2.56
CA LEU A 73 -0.03 -26.67 -1.42
C LEU A 73 0.10 -28.19 -1.35
N ASP A 74 1.23 -28.65 -0.82
CA ASP A 74 1.38 -30.03 -0.38
C ASP A 74 0.37 -30.30 0.75
N LEU A 75 -0.77 -30.92 0.40
CA LEU A 75 -1.79 -31.35 1.35
C LEU A 75 -1.31 -32.50 2.26
N ASN A 76 -0.08 -33.01 2.09
CA ASN A 76 0.47 -34.08 2.94
C ASN A 76 0.82 -33.64 4.38
N GLY A 77 0.63 -32.38 4.75
CA GLY A 77 0.88 -31.87 6.10
C GLY A 77 -0.28 -32.01 7.10
N LEU A 78 -1.45 -32.53 6.69
CA LEU A 78 -2.66 -32.59 7.53
C LEU A 78 -3.00 -34.00 8.06
N ASP A 79 -2.10 -34.97 7.96
CA ASP A 79 -2.26 -36.31 8.54
C ASP A 79 -1.40 -36.50 9.79
N GLY A 80 -1.62 -35.66 10.82
CA GLY A 80 -0.83 -35.70 12.04
C GLY A 80 -1.49 -35.14 13.31
N ALA A 81 -2.82 -35.23 13.42
CA ALA A 81 -3.56 -34.92 14.66
C ALA A 81 -4.23 -36.17 15.23
#